data_AF-A0A2W6D4R0-F1
#
_entry.id   AF-A0A2W6D4R0-F1
#
_cell.length_a   1.000
_cell.length_b   1.000
_cell.length_c   1.000
_cell.angle_alpha   90.00
_cell.angle_beta   90.00
_cell.angle_gamma   90.00
#
_symmetry.space_group_name_H-M   'P 1'
#
loop_
_entity.id
_entity.type
_entity.pdbx_description
1 polymer ?
#
loop_
_entity_poly.entity_id
_entity_poly.type
_entity_poly.pdbx_seq_one_letter_code
_entity_poly.pdbx_strand_id
1 'polypeptide(L)'
;MRLICHSRPAWILAASTAALSVGFSLSVPAAVAARPLTFSFTGGEQSFVVPAGVHSLEVRLVGAPGADGPAYSPALPAGGGRGAVMTGRLPVIPLATVYVEVGGPGQGSTGGFNGGGGGGRRGSRSREGGGGGGSTDLRLCSAGSCQGGPGASLTSRLVIAGAGGGGGGG
;
A
#
# COMPACT_ATOMS: atom_id res chain seq x y z
N MET A 1 1.63 -2.86 5.33
CA MET A 1 0.60 -1.83 5.03
C MET A 1 -0.36 -1.69 6.19
N ARG A 2 -0.91 -0.50 6.43
CA ARG A 2 -1.87 -0.24 7.51
C ARG A 2 -3.08 0.53 7.00
N LEU A 3 -4.28 0.17 7.47
CA LEU A 3 -5.57 0.79 7.16
C LEU A 3 -6.29 1.22 8.43
N ILE A 4 -6.96 2.36 8.38
CA ILE A 4 -7.86 2.85 9.43
C ILE A 4 -9.18 3.25 8.76
N CYS A 5 -10.28 2.69 9.25
CA CYS A 5 -11.61 2.96 8.70
C CYS A 5 -12.20 4.25 9.28
N HIS A 6 -12.80 5.08 8.43
CA HIS A 6 -13.52 6.27 8.84
C HIS A 6 -14.96 6.20 8.31
N SER A 7 -15.93 6.22 9.23
CA SER A 7 -17.33 6.48 8.89
C SER A 7 -17.53 7.98 8.73
N ARG A 8 -18.41 8.40 7.81
CA ARG A 8 -18.83 9.80 7.78
C ARG A 8 -19.86 10.00 8.89
N PRO A 9 -19.80 11.11 9.66
CA PRO A 9 -20.97 11.50 10.44
C PRO A 9 -22.10 11.76 9.45
N ALA A 10 -23.27 11.15 9.67
CA ALA A 10 -24.47 11.48 8.92
C ALA A 10 -24.65 13.00 8.99
N TRP A 11 -24.69 13.67 7.85
CA TRP A 11 -24.81 15.11 7.79
C TRP A 11 -26.17 15.49 8.39
N ILE A 12 -26.17 16.04 9.61
CA ILE A 12 -27.33 16.77 10.12
C ILE A 12 -27.38 18.03 9.28
N LEU A 13 -28.35 18.11 8.37
CA LEU A 13 -28.77 19.36 7.74
C LEU A 13 -29.24 20.28 8.87
N ALA A 14 -28.35 21.14 9.36
CA ALA A 14 -28.73 22.24 10.24
C ALA A 14 -29.49 23.26 9.39
N ALA A 15 -30.80 23.04 9.23
CA ALA A 15 -31.70 24.06 8.70
C ALA A 15 -31.74 25.21 9.72
N SER A 16 -31.12 26.34 9.37
CA SER A 16 -31.24 27.57 10.14
C SER A 16 -32.64 28.15 9.97
N THR A 17 -33.50 27.99 10.97
CA THR A 17 -34.64 28.88 11.23
C THR A 17 -34.68 29.25 12.71
N ALA A 18 -35.30 30.40 12.99
CA ALA A 18 -35.10 31.26 14.15
C ALA A 18 -35.36 30.64 15.55
N ALA A 19 -34.66 31.24 16.51
CA ALA A 19 -34.67 31.07 17.97
C ALA A 19 -35.96 30.57 18.66
N LEU A 20 -35.82 29.51 19.45
CA LEU A 20 -36.38 29.37 20.80
C LEU A 20 -35.40 28.50 21.61
N SER A 21 -34.88 28.99 22.73
CA SER A 21 -33.82 28.35 23.51
C SER A 21 -34.32 27.11 24.26
N VAL A 22 -34.33 25.96 23.57
CA VAL A 22 -34.38 24.64 24.20
C VAL A 22 -32.95 24.11 24.18
N GLY A 23 -32.37 23.86 25.36
CA GLY A 23 -31.03 23.31 25.51
C GLY A 23 -30.96 21.89 24.95
N PHE A 24 -30.80 21.77 23.63
CA PHE A 24 -30.53 20.51 22.98
C PHE A 24 -29.02 20.30 22.94
N SER A 25 -28.50 19.59 23.94
CA SER A 25 -27.12 19.12 23.94
C SER A 25 -26.94 18.16 22.76
N LEU A 26 -26.39 18.66 21.66
CA LEU A 26 -25.91 17.82 20.57
C LEU A 26 -24.74 17.01 21.09
N SER A 27 -24.99 15.77 21.51
CA SER A 27 -23.95 14.78 21.69
C SER A 27 -23.39 14.48 20.30
N VAL A 28 -22.30 15.17 19.93
CA VAL A 28 -21.51 14.77 18.77
C VAL A 28 -21.01 13.36 19.08
N PRO A 29 -21.44 12.32 18.35
CA PRO A 29 -20.89 11.00 18.59
C PRO A 29 -19.38 11.10 18.34
N ALA A 30 -18.60 10.90 19.40
CA ALA A 30 -17.15 10.83 19.29
C ALA A 30 -16.83 9.80 18.21
N ALA A 31 -16.09 10.21 17.18
CA ALA A 31 -15.61 9.29 16.17
C ALA A 31 -14.84 8.18 16.89
N VAL A 32 -15.43 6.97 16.95
CA VAL A 32 -14.75 5.80 17.51
C VAL A 32 -13.50 5.64 16.66
N ALA A 33 -12.33 5.92 17.23
CA ALA A 33 -11.06 5.77 16.53
C ALA A 33 -10.95 4.30 16.09
N ALA A 34 -11.20 4.03 14.81
CA ALA A 34 -11.20 2.68 14.31
C ALA A 34 -9.82 2.06 14.54
N ARG A 35 -9.78 0.83 15.06
CA ARG A 35 -8.51 0.12 15.25
C ARG A 35 -7.82 -0.04 13.90
N PRO A 36 -6.51 0.20 13.83
CA PRO A 36 -5.75 0.00 12.61
C PRO A 36 -5.68 -1.49 12.26
N LEU A 37 -5.99 -1.83 11.00
CA LEU A 37 -5.71 -3.14 10.42
C LEU A 37 -4.33 -3.11 9.76
N THR A 38 -3.54 -4.17 9.94
CA THR A 38 -2.20 -4.28 9.35
C THR A 38 -2.12 -5.50 8.45
N PHE A 39 -1.61 -5.29 7.24
CA PHE A 39 -1.33 -6.33 6.25
C PHE A 39 0.17 -6.45 6.08
N SER A 40 0.69 -7.65 6.27
CA SER A 40 2.09 -8.00 6.03
C SER A 40 2.22 -8.72 4.68
N PHE A 41 3.44 -8.80 4.15
CA PHE A 41 3.68 -9.59 2.95
C PHE A 41 3.44 -11.08 3.25
N THR A 42 2.62 -11.73 2.41
CA THR A 42 2.22 -13.15 2.55
C THR A 42 2.68 -14.03 1.39
N GLY A 43 3.37 -13.46 0.39
CA GLY A 43 3.70 -14.16 -0.86
C GLY A 43 2.71 -13.93 -2.00
N GLY A 44 1.57 -13.27 -1.76
CA GLY A 44 0.55 -13.03 -2.78
C GLY A 44 -0.50 -11.99 -2.38
N GLU A 45 -1.52 -11.87 -3.23
CA GLU A 45 -2.65 -10.95 -3.03
C GLU A 45 -3.43 -11.29 -1.75
N GLN A 46 -3.85 -10.24 -1.05
CA GLN A 46 -4.79 -10.30 0.07
C GLN A 46 -6.04 -9.47 -0.27
N SER A 47 -7.12 -9.62 0.47
CA SER A 47 -8.34 -8.83 0.27
C SER A 47 -8.85 -8.22 1.57
N PHE A 48 -9.58 -7.12 1.43
CA PHE A 48 -10.24 -6.43 2.52
C PHE A 48 -11.63 -5.99 2.07
N VAL A 49 -12.66 -6.40 2.82
CA VAL A 49 -14.02 -5.91 2.62
C VAL A 49 -14.23 -4.68 3.49
N VAL A 50 -14.59 -3.57 2.87
CA VAL A 50 -14.89 -2.32 3.57
C VAL A 50 -16.11 -2.54 4.47
N PRO A 51 -16.03 -2.27 5.79
CA PRO A 51 -17.19 -2.44 6.67
C PRO A 51 -18.38 -1.54 6.27
N ALA A 52 -19.58 -1.94 6.67
CA ALA A 52 -20.77 -1.10 6.51
C ALA A 52 -20.57 0.29 7.15
N GLY A 53 -21.03 1.35 6.50
CA GLY A 53 -20.93 2.73 6.98
C GLY A 53 -19.53 3.36 6.87
N VAL A 54 -18.51 2.63 6.40
CA VAL A 54 -17.16 3.18 6.16
C VAL A 54 -17.07 3.74 4.75
N HIS A 55 -16.75 5.02 4.63
CA HIS A 55 -16.68 5.73 3.36
C HIS A 55 -15.30 6.33 3.06
N SER A 56 -14.36 6.22 4.00
CA SER A 56 -12.98 6.67 3.82
C SER A 56 -12.03 5.71 4.53
N LEU A 57 -10.90 5.41 3.91
CA LEU A 57 -9.78 4.72 4.52
C LEU A 57 -8.62 5.69 4.67
N GLU A 58 -8.06 5.77 5.87
CA GLU A 58 -6.72 6.33 6.06
C GLU A 58 -5.71 5.20 5.91
N VAL A 59 -4.72 5.41 5.06
CA VAL A 59 -3.82 4.36 4.60
C VAL A 59 -2.37 4.75 4.88
N ARG A 60 -1.55 3.75 5.20
CA ARG A 60 -0.08 3.85 5.23
C ARG A 60 0.51 2.64 4.52
N LEU A 61 1.05 2.88 3.32
CA LEU A 61 1.69 1.89 2.47
C LEU A 61 3.20 2.05 2.59
N VAL A 62 3.91 0.93 2.52
CA VAL A 62 5.37 0.89 2.55
C VAL A 62 5.79 -0.04 1.43
N GLY A 63 6.47 0.49 0.41
CA GLY A 63 7.09 -0.33 -0.62
C GLY A 63 8.23 -1.16 -0.02
N ALA A 64 8.50 -2.32 -0.60
CA ALA A 64 9.55 -3.20 -0.09
C ALA A 64 10.95 -2.70 -0.50
N PRO A 65 11.98 -3.01 0.30
CA PRO A 65 13.37 -2.72 -0.07
C PRO A 65 13.86 -3.63 -1.19
N GLY A 66 14.82 -3.14 -1.97
CA GLY A 66 15.64 -3.99 -2.83
C GLY A 66 16.65 -4.79 -2.02
N ALA A 67 17.15 -5.88 -2.61
CA ALA A 67 18.26 -6.63 -2.07
C ALA A 67 19.58 -5.88 -2.24
N ASP A 68 20.51 -6.16 -1.35
CA ASP A 68 21.89 -5.73 -1.49
C ASP A 68 22.54 -6.41 -2.69
N GLY A 69 23.33 -5.65 -3.42
CA GLY A 69 24.33 -6.18 -4.32
C GLY A 69 25.57 -6.65 -3.55
N PRO A 70 26.48 -7.35 -4.22
CA PRO A 70 27.74 -7.78 -3.63
C PRO A 70 28.58 -6.56 -3.27
N ALA A 71 28.96 -6.46 -2.00
CA ALA A 71 29.87 -5.43 -1.54
C ALA A 71 31.23 -5.54 -2.25
N TYR A 72 31.77 -4.40 -2.67
CA TYR A 72 33.11 -4.34 -3.24
C TYR A 72 34.17 -4.48 -2.13
N SER A 73 33.90 -3.88 -0.98
CA SER A 73 34.65 -4.01 0.27
C SER A 73 33.74 -3.68 1.45
N PRO A 74 34.15 -3.94 2.71
CA PRO A 74 33.39 -3.50 3.88
C PRO A 74 33.12 -1.98 3.93
N ALA A 75 33.96 -1.18 3.30
CA ALA A 75 33.82 0.28 3.23
C ALA A 75 32.94 0.75 2.05
N LEU A 76 32.64 -0.13 1.09
CA LEU A 76 31.86 0.16 -0.11
C LEU A 76 30.73 -0.87 -0.28
N PRO A 77 29.69 -0.80 0.58
CA PRO A 77 28.52 -1.66 0.45
C PRO A 77 27.69 -1.26 -0.76
N ALA A 78 27.12 -2.27 -1.45
CA ALA A 78 26.18 -2.06 -2.54
C ALA A 78 24.75 -2.23 -2.02
N GLY A 79 24.36 -1.41 -1.05
CA GLY A 79 23.07 -1.55 -0.37
C GLY A 79 21.86 -1.39 -1.30
N GLY A 80 20.84 -2.20 -1.10
CA GLY A 80 19.55 -2.04 -1.75
C GLY A 80 18.85 -0.75 -1.32
N GLY A 81 18.11 -0.13 -2.24
CA GLY A 81 17.28 1.02 -1.97
C GLY A 81 16.12 0.66 -1.04
N ARG A 82 15.72 1.60 -0.18
CA ARG A 82 14.49 1.48 0.61
C ARG A 82 13.27 1.76 -0.26
N GLY A 83 12.14 1.11 0.03
CA GLY A 83 10.87 1.48 -0.58
C GLY A 83 10.31 2.78 -0.01
N ALA A 84 9.44 3.41 -0.79
CA ALA A 84 8.74 4.64 -0.41
C ALA A 84 7.70 4.35 0.68
N VAL A 85 7.36 5.40 1.45
CA VAL A 85 6.21 5.39 2.34
C VAL A 85 5.17 6.34 1.76
N MET A 86 3.95 5.86 1.59
CA MET A 86 2.82 6.67 1.17
C MET A 86 1.78 6.68 2.30
N THR A 87 1.29 7.86 2.66
CA THR A 87 0.16 8.03 3.57
C THR A 87 -0.92 8.90 2.94
N GLY A 88 -2.18 8.60 3.19
CA GLY A 88 -3.27 9.44 2.69
C GLY A 88 -4.65 8.96 3.13
N ARG A 89 -5.67 9.72 2.73
CA ARG A 89 -7.07 9.31 2.86
C ARG A 89 -7.67 9.04 1.49
N LEU A 90 -8.38 7.93 1.39
CA LEU A 90 -8.97 7.43 0.16
C LEU A 90 -10.48 7.24 0.35
N PRO A 91 -11.34 7.84 -0.47
CA PRO A 91 -12.77 7.53 -0.46
C PRO A 91 -13.01 6.09 -0.88
N VAL A 92 -13.94 5.41 -0.20
CA VAL A 92 -14.31 4.01 -0.49
C VAL A 92 -15.82 3.82 -0.45
N ILE A 93 -16.27 2.74 -1.07
CA ILE A 93 -17.67 2.30 -1.06
C ILE A 93 -17.84 1.28 0.08
N PRO A 94 -18.78 1.47 1.01
CA PRO A 94 -19.09 0.46 2.02
C PRO A 94 -19.41 -0.89 1.38
N LEU A 95 -18.99 -1.98 2.02
CA LEU A 95 -19.19 -3.37 1.57
C LEU A 95 -18.47 -3.75 0.27
N ALA A 96 -17.76 -2.82 -0.38
CA ALA A 96 -16.91 -3.16 -1.50
C ALA A 96 -15.64 -3.89 -1.04
N THR A 97 -15.15 -4.80 -1.88
CA THR A 97 -13.85 -5.45 -1.69
C THR A 97 -12.76 -4.61 -2.34
N VAL A 98 -11.67 -4.38 -1.63
CA VAL A 98 -10.41 -3.90 -2.18
C VAL A 98 -9.34 -4.98 -2.04
N TYR A 99 -8.41 -5.00 -2.98
CA TYR A 99 -7.32 -5.97 -3.04
C TYR A 99 -6.03 -5.32 -2.58
N VAL A 100 -5.33 -6.01 -1.71
CA VAL A 100 -4.15 -5.55 -0.98
C VAL A 100 -2.95 -6.30 -1.51
N GLU A 101 -2.05 -5.57 -2.16
CA GLU A 101 -0.80 -6.10 -2.69
C GLU A 101 0.34 -5.54 -1.84
N VAL A 102 0.88 -6.33 -0.92
CA VAL A 102 2.03 -5.89 -0.11
C VAL A 102 3.30 -6.32 -0.81
N GLY A 103 4.17 -5.37 -1.15
CA GLY A 103 5.43 -5.64 -1.83
C GLY A 103 6.30 -6.62 -1.04
N GLY A 104 6.90 -7.57 -1.77
CA GLY A 104 7.93 -8.46 -1.22
C GLY A 104 9.32 -7.84 -1.38
N PRO A 105 10.27 -8.08 -0.45
CA PRO A 105 11.63 -7.60 -0.62
C PRO A 105 12.32 -8.32 -1.79
N GLY A 106 13.29 -7.64 -2.42
CA GLY A 106 14.23 -8.33 -3.31
C GLY A 106 15.04 -9.36 -2.52
N GLN A 107 15.49 -10.44 -3.19
CA GLN A 107 16.27 -11.51 -2.56
C GLN A 107 17.40 -11.98 -3.48
N GLY A 108 18.65 -11.74 -3.09
CA GLY A 108 19.78 -11.92 -4.01
C GLY A 108 19.52 -11.11 -5.27
N SER A 109 19.56 -11.72 -6.45
CA SER A 109 19.19 -11.10 -7.72
C SER A 109 17.72 -11.23 -8.10
N THR A 110 16.92 -11.94 -7.30
CA THR A 110 15.48 -12.12 -7.56
C THR A 110 14.72 -10.85 -7.18
N GLY A 111 13.89 -10.37 -8.10
CA GLY A 111 12.99 -9.25 -7.84
C GLY A 111 11.89 -9.60 -6.85
N GLY A 112 11.50 -8.63 -6.03
CA GLY A 112 10.44 -8.75 -5.05
C GLY A 112 9.04 -8.86 -5.66
N PHE A 113 8.12 -9.47 -4.92
CA PHE A 113 6.72 -9.63 -5.31
C PHE A 113 6.06 -8.28 -5.68
N ASN A 114 5.17 -8.29 -6.67
CA ASN A 114 4.46 -7.09 -7.15
C ASN A 114 5.37 -6.07 -7.84
N GLY A 115 6.13 -6.54 -8.82
CA GLY A 115 6.81 -5.69 -9.80
C GLY A 115 8.29 -5.39 -9.55
N GLY A 116 8.94 -6.08 -8.61
CA GLY A 116 10.38 -5.96 -8.42
C GLY A 116 11.17 -6.51 -9.60
N GLY A 117 12.11 -5.73 -10.13
CA GLY A 117 12.98 -6.15 -11.22
C GLY A 117 14.09 -7.09 -10.73
N GLY A 118 14.52 -8.03 -11.59
CA GLY A 118 15.71 -8.83 -11.32
C GLY A 118 16.98 -7.98 -11.33
N GLY A 119 17.98 -8.42 -10.58
CA GLY A 119 19.30 -7.79 -10.54
C GLY A 119 20.05 -7.89 -11.87
N GLY A 120 21.04 -7.02 -12.05
CA GLY A 120 21.91 -7.05 -13.22
C GLY A 120 22.64 -8.39 -13.34
N ARG A 121 22.73 -8.95 -14.55
CA ARG A 121 23.37 -10.25 -14.78
C ARG A 121 24.88 -10.20 -14.55
N ARG A 122 25.41 -11.30 -14.00
CA ARG A 122 26.86 -11.53 -13.89
C ARG A 122 27.48 -11.63 -15.29
N GLY A 123 28.50 -10.81 -15.56
CA GLY A 123 29.37 -10.91 -16.73
C GLY A 123 30.75 -11.48 -16.37
N SER A 124 31.65 -11.59 -17.34
CA SER A 124 33.01 -12.13 -17.10
C SER A 124 33.85 -11.31 -16.12
N ARG A 125 33.51 -10.03 -15.93
CA ARG A 125 34.21 -9.09 -15.03
C ARG A 125 33.28 -8.40 -14.04
N SER A 126 32.00 -8.76 -14.01
CA SER A 126 31.01 -8.14 -13.14
C SER A 126 30.34 -9.17 -12.25
N ARG A 127 29.85 -8.75 -11.09
CA ARG A 127 29.04 -9.59 -10.21
C ARG A 127 27.56 -9.33 -10.47
N GLU A 128 26.72 -10.21 -9.95
CA GLU A 128 25.27 -10.06 -10.09
C GLU A 128 24.77 -8.92 -9.19
N GLY A 129 23.88 -8.07 -9.69
CA GLY A 129 23.24 -7.04 -8.88
C GLY A 129 22.17 -7.62 -7.96
N GLY A 130 21.80 -6.87 -6.93
CA GLY A 130 20.64 -7.14 -6.11
C GLY A 130 19.33 -6.96 -6.90
N GLY A 131 18.31 -7.76 -6.60
CA GLY A 131 16.96 -7.61 -7.13
C GLY A 131 16.25 -6.41 -6.49
N GLY A 132 15.42 -5.71 -7.26
CA GLY A 132 14.58 -4.64 -6.77
C GLY A 132 13.44 -5.13 -5.87
N GLY A 133 12.98 -4.30 -4.96
CA GLY A 133 11.82 -4.58 -4.12
C GLY A 133 10.51 -4.50 -4.89
N GLY A 134 9.46 -5.01 -4.26
CA GLY A 134 8.07 -4.92 -4.70
C GLY A 134 7.34 -3.64 -4.30
N SER A 135 6.42 -3.16 -5.13
CA SER A 135 5.51 -2.07 -4.73
C SER A 135 4.45 -2.57 -3.75
N THR A 136 3.95 -1.70 -2.88
CA THR A 136 2.74 -1.96 -2.10
C THR A 136 1.62 -1.11 -2.63
N ASP A 137 0.45 -1.69 -2.93
CA ASP A 137 -0.69 -0.95 -3.48
C ASP A 137 -2.06 -1.52 -3.10
N LEU A 138 -3.09 -0.68 -3.24
CA LEU A 138 -4.50 -1.05 -3.13
C LEU A 138 -5.17 -1.00 -4.50
N ARG A 139 -5.97 -2.00 -4.82
CA ARG A 139 -6.67 -2.14 -6.10
C ARG A 139 -8.18 -2.32 -5.90
N LEU A 140 -8.96 -1.86 -6.88
CA LEU A 140 -10.40 -2.18 -6.97
C LEU A 140 -10.66 -3.56 -7.60
N CYS A 141 -9.64 -4.17 -8.20
CA CYS A 141 -9.77 -5.39 -8.98
C CYS A 141 -8.63 -6.36 -8.65
N SER A 142 -8.94 -7.65 -8.56
CA SER A 142 -7.95 -8.70 -8.25
C SER A 142 -6.93 -8.84 -9.38
N ALA A 143 -5.66 -9.08 -9.05
CA ALA A 143 -4.64 -9.44 -10.02
C ALA A 143 -4.95 -10.72 -10.81
N GLY A 144 -5.68 -11.66 -10.24
CA GLY A 144 -5.99 -12.97 -10.87
C GLY A 144 -7.25 -12.98 -11.72
N SER A 145 -8.21 -12.09 -11.48
CA SER A 145 -9.54 -12.13 -12.11
C SER A 145 -9.99 -10.82 -12.76
N CYS A 146 -9.11 -9.83 -12.86
CA CYS A 146 -9.49 -8.58 -13.50
C CYS A 146 -9.77 -8.75 -15.00
N GLN A 147 -10.88 -8.17 -15.46
CA GLN A 147 -11.21 -8.13 -16.87
C GLN A 147 -10.18 -7.28 -17.65
N GLY A 148 -9.69 -7.83 -18.77
CA GLY A 148 -8.67 -7.18 -19.60
C GLY A 148 -7.36 -7.96 -19.70
N GLY A 149 -7.23 -9.10 -19.01
CA GLY A 149 -6.08 -10.00 -19.11
C GLY A 149 -4.93 -9.66 -18.15
N PRO A 150 -3.74 -10.24 -18.36
CA PRO A 150 -2.60 -10.04 -17.47
C PRO A 150 -2.24 -8.57 -17.29
N GLY A 151 -2.15 -8.12 -16.03
CA GLY A 151 -1.83 -6.73 -15.71
C GLY A 151 -3.01 -5.76 -15.76
N ALA A 152 -4.23 -6.20 -16.11
CA ALA A 152 -5.39 -5.31 -16.12
C ALA A 152 -5.69 -4.71 -14.73
N SER A 153 -5.41 -5.44 -13.65
CA SER A 153 -5.58 -4.92 -12.28
C SER A 153 -4.71 -3.69 -11.97
N LEU A 154 -3.62 -3.45 -12.72
CA LEU A 154 -2.72 -2.32 -12.52
C LEU A 154 -3.39 -0.97 -12.81
N THR A 155 -4.41 -0.94 -13.67
CA THR A 155 -5.19 0.27 -13.98
C THR A 155 -6.22 0.58 -12.90
N SER A 156 -6.53 -0.40 -12.04
CA SER A 156 -7.48 -0.27 -10.93
C SER A 156 -6.83 0.19 -9.61
N ARG A 157 -5.55 0.56 -9.65
CA ARG A 157 -4.78 0.99 -8.47
C ARG A 157 -5.32 2.31 -7.94
N LEU A 158 -5.75 2.29 -6.68
CA LEU A 158 -6.23 3.45 -5.95
C LEU A 158 -5.09 4.26 -5.36
N VAL A 159 -4.07 3.57 -4.87
CA VAL A 159 -2.94 4.17 -4.17
C VAL A 159 -1.75 3.21 -4.15
N ILE A 160 -0.53 3.75 -4.26
CA ILE A 160 0.71 2.98 -4.42
C ILE A 160 1.82 3.61 -3.57
N ALA A 161 2.64 2.76 -2.94
CA ALA A 161 3.98 3.11 -2.49
C ALA A 161 5.02 2.40 -3.37
N GLY A 162 5.89 3.19 -4.00
CA GLY A 162 6.97 2.69 -4.87
C GLY A 162 7.99 1.86 -4.11
N ALA A 163 8.64 0.93 -4.81
CA ALA A 163 9.64 0.04 -4.24
C ALA A 163 11.06 0.62 -4.28
N GLY A 164 11.98 -0.02 -3.55
CA GLY A 164 13.40 0.29 -3.62
C GLY A 164 14.11 -0.43 -4.77
N GLY A 165 15.11 0.21 -5.38
CA GLY A 165 15.99 -0.43 -6.37
C GLY A 165 16.94 -1.44 -5.74
N GLY A 166 17.42 -2.41 -6.50
CA GLY A 166 18.44 -3.36 -6.04
C GLY A 166 19.85 -2.75 -6.07
N GLY A 167 20.75 -3.28 -5.24
CA GLY A 167 22.14 -2.84 -5.19
C GLY A 167 22.96 -3.21 -6.44
N GLY A 168 23.98 -2.42 -6.77
CA GLY A 168 24.84 -2.66 -7.94
C GLY A 168 25.73 -3.90 -7.81
N GLY A 169 26.01 -4.56 -8.94
CA GLY A 169 26.89 -5.75 -9.01
C GLY A 169 28.39 -5.46 -9.07
N GLY A 170 28.80 -4.31 -9.63
CA GLY A 170 30.21 -4.01 -9.89
C GLY A 170 30.80 -4.86 -11.01
#